data_AF-A0A8H5EUY7-F1
#
_entry.id   AF-A0A8H5EUY7-F1
#
_cell.length_a   1.000
_cell.length_b   1.000
_cell.length_c   1.000
_cell.angle_alpha   90.00
_cell.angle_beta   90.00
_cell.angle_gamma   90.00
#
_symmetry.space_group_name_H-M   'P 1'
#
loop_
_entity.id
_entity.type
_entity.pdbx_description
1 polymer ?
#
loop_
_entity_poly.entity_id
_entity_poly.type
_entity_poly.pdbx_seq_one_letter_code
_entity_poly.pdbx_strand_id
1 'polypeptide(L)'
;MSTKLSVPPHSTPDEQTISTAAELELLDKHGNNVKFAEIFQSQKAIVVFVRHFFCGSCQSYVQALASVPQEALAASDARIIVIGCGEAQPIEMYAKMTGLSDDNIYANPSRSVYYALGMDAGNTLTTPPGVERRSYMPKNDFINATSSIFVSLIRRC
;
A
#
# COMPACT_ATOMS: atom_id res chain seq x y z
N MET A 1 -5.49 15.01 22.68
CA MET A 1 -5.22 15.86 21.50
C MET A 1 -4.18 15.15 20.66
N SER A 2 -4.60 14.41 19.64
CA SER A 2 -3.67 13.70 18.75
C SER A 2 -3.28 14.66 17.63
N THR A 3 -2.05 15.15 17.66
CA THR A 3 -1.49 16.04 16.65
C THR A 3 -1.47 15.28 15.33
N LYS A 4 -2.31 15.70 14.38
CA LYS A 4 -2.24 15.20 13.00
C LYS A 4 -0.90 15.61 12.42
N LEU A 5 0.02 14.65 12.29
CA LEU A 5 1.23 14.81 11.51
C LEU A 5 0.79 14.94 10.04
N SER A 6 0.87 16.14 9.47
CA SER A 6 0.59 16.35 8.04
C SER A 6 1.90 16.36 7.27
N VAL A 7 2.32 15.20 6.76
CA VAL A 7 3.42 15.11 5.80
C VAL A 7 2.92 15.69 4.46
N PRO A 8 3.50 16.78 3.92
CA PRO A 8 3.10 17.29 2.62
C PRO A 8 3.36 16.22 1.53
N PRO A 9 2.51 16.15 0.48
CA PRO A 9 2.43 14.99 -0.43
C PRO A 9 3.68 14.69 -1.29
N HIS A 10 4.79 15.38 -1.07
CA HIS A 10 6.05 15.27 -1.83
C HIS A 10 7.33 15.36 -0.98
N SER A 11 7.22 15.43 0.35
CA SER A 11 8.40 15.33 1.22
C SER A 11 8.62 13.88 1.65
N THR A 12 9.88 13.45 1.72
CA THR A 12 10.23 12.21 2.41
C THR A 12 9.78 12.30 3.88
N PRO A 13 9.15 11.26 4.45
CA PRO A 13 8.83 11.23 5.87
C PRO A 13 10.07 11.52 6.71
N ASP A 14 9.93 12.29 7.78
CA ASP A 14 11.04 12.53 8.71
C ASP A 14 11.35 11.27 9.53
N GLU A 15 12.52 11.28 10.18
CA GLU A 15 13.00 10.14 10.96
C GLU A 15 12.04 9.76 12.11
N GLN A 16 11.41 10.74 12.74
CA GLN A 16 10.45 10.50 13.82
C GLN A 16 9.19 9.81 13.31
N THR A 17 8.72 10.18 12.12
CA THR A 17 7.58 9.57 11.43
C THR A 17 7.89 8.12 11.09
N ILE A 18 9.08 7.84 10.55
CA ILE A 18 9.52 6.48 10.22
C ILE A 18 9.64 5.64 11.50
N SER A 19 10.28 6.18 12.54
CA SER A 19 10.44 5.51 13.84
C SER A 19 9.09 5.18 14.48
N THR A 20 8.12 6.11 14.43
CA THR A 20 6.77 5.88 14.92
C THR A 20 6.05 4.80 14.11
N ALA A 21 6.17 4.84 12.77
CA ALA A 21 5.56 3.84 11.92
C ALA A 21 6.18 2.45 12.11
N ALA A 22 7.49 2.37 12.40
CA ALA A 22 8.25 1.14 12.56
C ALA A 22 7.73 0.26 13.71
N GLU A 23 7.18 0.88 14.76
CA GLU A 23 6.61 0.17 15.93
C GLU A 23 5.18 -0.35 15.71
N LEU A 24 4.53 -0.01 14.59
CA LEU A 24 3.17 -0.41 14.30
C LEU A 24 3.09 -1.83 13.75
N GLU A 25 1.96 -2.49 13.97
CA GLU A 25 1.74 -3.87 13.57
C GLU A 25 1.10 -4.00 12.18
N LEU A 26 1.54 -5.03 11.48
CA LEU A 26 0.97 -5.61 10.29
C LEU A 26 0.51 -7.03 10.58
N LEU A 27 -0.28 -7.60 9.68
CA LEU A 27 -0.62 -9.02 9.65
C LEU A 27 0.14 -9.69 8.52
N ASP A 28 0.79 -10.82 8.80
CA ASP A 28 1.33 -11.70 7.77
C ASP A 28 0.22 -12.51 7.06
N LYS A 29 0.60 -13.38 6.12
CA LYS A 29 -0.32 -14.26 5.39
C LYS A 29 -1.11 -15.24 6.27
N HIS A 30 -0.64 -15.49 7.49
CA HIS A 30 -1.29 -16.37 8.47
C HIS A 30 -2.14 -15.59 9.49
N GLY A 31 -2.13 -14.26 9.43
CA GLY A 31 -2.82 -13.38 10.37
C GLY A 31 -2.04 -13.15 11.68
N ASN A 32 -0.74 -13.46 11.72
CA ASN A 32 0.09 -13.14 12.88
C ASN A 32 0.53 -11.68 12.84
N ASN A 33 0.65 -11.06 14.02
CA ASN A 33 1.20 -9.72 14.16
C ASN A 33 2.70 -9.72 13.87
N VAL A 34 3.12 -8.80 13.00
CA VAL A 34 4.52 -8.53 12.65
C VAL A 34 4.74 -7.03 12.73
N LYS A 35 5.81 -6.56 13.38
CA LYS A 35 6.10 -5.11 13.40
C LYS A 35 6.51 -4.62 12.02
N PHE A 36 6.15 -3.38 11.69
CA PHE A 36 6.55 -2.76 10.43
C PHE A 36 8.08 -2.74 10.28
N ALA A 37 8.83 -2.47 11.35
CA ALA A 37 10.30 -2.53 11.34
C ALA A 37 10.86 -3.87 10.84
N GLU A 38 10.24 -4.98 11.24
CA GLU A 38 10.75 -6.33 10.98
C GLU A 38 10.82 -6.66 9.50
N ILE A 39 9.98 -6.01 8.68
CA ILE A 39 9.94 -6.29 7.24
C ILE A 39 11.09 -5.61 6.48
N PHE A 40 11.80 -4.65 7.06
CA PHE A 40 12.91 -3.95 6.38
C PHE A 40 14.20 -3.84 7.23
N GLN A 41 14.24 -4.44 8.41
CA GLN A 41 15.42 -4.41 9.27
C GLN A 41 16.62 -5.19 8.72
N SER A 42 16.37 -6.31 8.03
CA SER A 42 17.43 -7.25 7.61
C SER A 42 17.93 -7.01 6.19
N GLN A 43 17.12 -6.34 5.37
CA GLN A 43 17.36 -6.15 3.94
C GLN A 43 16.66 -4.88 3.47
N LYS A 44 17.20 -4.19 2.45
CA LYS A 44 16.52 -3.05 1.84
C LYS A 44 15.15 -3.49 1.31
N ALA A 45 14.12 -2.71 1.59
CA ALA A 45 12.76 -2.99 1.17
C ALA A 45 12.20 -1.87 0.30
N ILE A 46 11.64 -2.25 -0.84
CA ILE A 46 10.75 -1.41 -1.64
C ILE A 46 9.33 -1.71 -1.16
N VAL A 47 8.81 -0.89 -0.26
CA VAL A 47 7.48 -1.08 0.33
C VAL A 47 6.43 -0.35 -0.51
N VAL A 48 5.42 -1.09 -0.97
CA VAL A 48 4.36 -0.61 -1.84
C VAL A 48 3.01 -0.75 -1.13
N PHE A 49 2.36 0.38 -0.88
CA PHE A 49 1.04 0.43 -0.26
C PHE A 49 -0.05 0.38 -1.34
N VAL A 50 -0.93 -0.64 -1.28
CA VAL A 50 -2.05 -0.80 -2.23
C VAL A 50 -3.38 -0.43 -1.60
N ARG A 51 -4.30 0.08 -2.42
CA ARG A 51 -5.62 0.56 -1.94
C ARG A 51 -6.48 -0.56 -1.37
N HIS A 52 -6.44 -1.75 -1.96
CA HIS A 52 -7.04 -3.00 -1.47
C HIS A 52 -6.68 -4.16 -2.41
N PHE A 53 -6.78 -5.40 -1.93
CA PHE A 53 -6.45 -6.61 -2.72
C PHE A 53 -7.39 -6.87 -3.90
N PHE A 54 -8.62 -6.35 -3.88
CA PHE A 54 -9.60 -6.50 -4.98
C PHE A 54 -9.53 -5.40 -6.07
N CYS A 55 -8.48 -4.59 -6.08
CA CYS A 55 -8.35 -3.47 -7.02
C CYS A 55 -7.61 -3.94 -8.28
N GLY A 56 -8.29 -3.97 -9.44
CA GLY A 56 -7.68 -4.43 -10.70
C GLY A 56 -6.44 -3.62 -11.12
N SER A 57 -6.40 -2.31 -10.86
CA SER A 57 -5.22 -1.50 -11.13
C SER A 57 -4.07 -1.81 -10.18
N CYS A 58 -4.35 -2.07 -8.88
CA CYS A 58 -3.31 -2.51 -7.95
C CYS A 58 -2.78 -3.90 -8.32
N GLN A 59 -3.65 -4.83 -8.72
CA GLN A 59 -3.24 -6.16 -9.20
C GLN A 59 -2.30 -6.06 -10.40
N SER A 60 -2.67 -5.27 -11.41
CA SER A 60 -1.85 -5.06 -12.60
C SER A 60 -0.50 -4.43 -12.26
N TYR A 61 -0.48 -3.47 -11.33
CA TYR A 61 0.76 -2.85 -10.86
C TYR A 61 1.66 -3.85 -10.11
N VAL A 62 1.10 -4.66 -9.22
CA VAL A 62 1.87 -5.68 -8.49
C VAL A 62 2.34 -6.81 -9.44
N GLN A 63 1.59 -7.17 -10.47
CA GLN A 63 2.05 -8.08 -11.52
C GLN A 63 3.29 -7.53 -12.24
N ALA A 64 3.29 -6.24 -12.58
CA ALA A 64 4.45 -5.60 -13.17
C ALA A 64 5.65 -5.62 -12.22
N LEU A 65 5.44 -5.37 -10.91
CA LEU A 65 6.49 -5.50 -9.90
C LEU A 65 7.02 -6.94 -9.76
N ALA A 66 6.14 -7.94 -9.81
CA ALA A 66 6.52 -9.35 -9.75
C ALA A 66 7.34 -9.79 -10.98
N SER A 67 7.23 -9.08 -12.10
CA SER A 67 8.03 -9.34 -13.31
C SER A 67 9.46 -8.78 -13.27
N VAL A 68 9.81 -8.01 -12.23
CA VAL A 68 11.19 -7.52 -12.04
C VAL A 68 12.12 -8.73 -11.83
N PRO A 69 13.24 -8.83 -12.57
CA PRO A 69 14.18 -9.94 -12.43
C PRO A 69 14.68 -10.09 -10.99
N GLN A 70 14.58 -11.31 -10.44
CA GLN A 70 15.03 -11.60 -9.07
C GLN A 70 16.53 -11.38 -8.92
N GLU A 71 17.30 -11.58 -9.99
CA GLU A 71 18.74 -11.34 -10.02
C GLU A 71 19.08 -9.86 -9.81
N ALA A 72 18.26 -8.94 -10.32
CA ALA A 72 18.44 -7.50 -10.14
C ALA A 72 18.16 -7.06 -8.69
N LEU A 73 17.12 -7.65 -8.08
CA LEU A 73 16.79 -7.44 -6.67
C LEU A 73 17.88 -8.02 -5.76
N ALA A 74 18.33 -9.24 -6.02
CA ALA A 74 19.39 -9.91 -5.29
C ALA A 74 20.73 -9.15 -5.38
N ALA A 75 21.11 -8.68 -6.58
CA ALA A 75 22.32 -7.86 -6.77
C ALA A 75 22.30 -6.55 -5.97
N SER A 76 21.12 -6.04 -5.64
CA SER A 76 20.93 -4.81 -4.85
C SER A 76 20.72 -5.06 -3.35
N ASP A 77 20.69 -6.33 -2.94
CA ASP A 77 20.24 -6.77 -1.62
C ASP A 77 18.92 -6.11 -1.23
N ALA A 78 17.94 -6.19 -2.12
CA ALA A 78 16.64 -5.56 -1.98
C ALA A 78 15.50 -6.56 -2.24
N ARG A 79 14.33 -6.30 -1.64
CA ARG A 79 13.09 -7.02 -1.94
C ARG A 79 11.91 -6.08 -2.10
N ILE A 80 10.91 -6.52 -2.85
CA ILE A 80 9.64 -5.81 -3.01
C ILE A 80 8.65 -6.35 -1.98
N ILE A 81 7.99 -5.45 -1.26
CA ILE A 81 6.99 -5.78 -0.25
C ILE A 81 5.70 -5.04 -0.59
N VAL A 82 4.56 -5.73 -0.49
CA VAL A 82 3.24 -5.13 -0.69
C VAL A 82 2.47 -5.12 0.62
N ILE A 83 1.92 -3.97 0.99
CA ILE A 83 1.03 -3.82 2.14
C ILE A 83 -0.34 -3.43 1.63
N GLY A 84 -1.39 -4.17 2.00
CA GLY A 84 -2.78 -3.82 1.73
C GLY A 84 -3.52 -3.38 2.99
N CYS A 85 -4.54 -2.53 2.85
CA CYS A 85 -5.36 -2.07 3.99
C CYS A 85 -6.49 -3.04 4.40
N GLY A 86 -6.51 -4.24 3.83
CA GLY A 86 -7.53 -5.26 4.09
C GLY A 86 -7.08 -6.27 5.13
N GLU A 87 -7.91 -7.29 5.34
CA GLU A 87 -7.60 -8.43 6.20
C GLU A 87 -6.55 -9.37 5.59
N ALA A 88 -6.00 -10.30 6.37
CA ALA A 88 -4.95 -11.22 5.91
C ALA A 88 -5.46 -12.35 4.98
N GLN A 89 -6.72 -12.77 5.09
CA GLN A 89 -7.24 -13.95 4.37
C GLN A 89 -7.11 -13.87 2.83
N PRO A 90 -7.27 -12.70 2.18
CA PRO A 90 -7.10 -12.59 0.73
C PRO A 90 -5.64 -12.63 0.24
N ILE A 91 -4.63 -12.61 1.12
CA ILE A 91 -3.21 -12.51 0.75
C ILE A 91 -2.79 -13.67 -0.16
N GLU A 92 -3.11 -14.92 0.20
CA GLU A 92 -2.73 -16.10 -0.58
C GLU A 92 -3.31 -16.05 -2.00
N MET A 93 -4.58 -15.65 -2.11
CA MET A 93 -5.25 -15.49 -3.40
C MET A 93 -4.62 -14.34 -4.21
N TYR A 94 -4.32 -13.21 -3.56
CA TYR A 94 -3.71 -12.05 -4.20
C TYR A 94 -2.29 -12.35 -4.70
N ALA A 95 -1.51 -13.11 -3.94
CA ALA A 95 -0.20 -13.63 -4.36
C ALA A 95 -0.32 -14.47 -5.65
N LYS A 96 -1.25 -15.43 -5.68
CA LYS A 96 -1.52 -16.26 -6.87
C LYS A 96 -1.91 -15.43 -8.10
N MET A 97 -2.75 -14.41 -7.92
CA MET A 97 -3.15 -13.53 -9.03
C MET A 97 -2.03 -12.64 -9.54
N THR A 98 -1.10 -12.25 -8.67
CA THR A 98 -0.06 -11.27 -9.00
C THR A 98 1.28 -11.88 -9.36
N GLY A 99 1.53 -13.13 -8.96
CA GLY A 99 2.81 -13.80 -9.13
C GLY A 99 3.87 -13.34 -8.12
N LEU A 100 3.53 -12.43 -7.19
CA LEU A 100 4.41 -12.05 -6.09
C LEU A 100 4.33 -13.10 -4.98
N SER A 101 5.47 -13.42 -4.37
CA SER A 101 5.50 -14.32 -3.20
C SER A 101 4.59 -13.81 -2.08
N ASP A 102 3.82 -14.71 -1.47
CA ASP A 102 2.93 -14.41 -0.35
C ASP A 102 3.70 -13.96 0.90
N ASP A 103 4.95 -14.40 1.08
CA ASP A 103 5.86 -13.94 2.14
C ASP A 103 6.23 -12.45 2.03
N ASN A 104 5.99 -11.85 0.86
CA ASN A 104 6.23 -10.43 0.61
C ASN A 104 4.94 -9.59 0.69
N ILE A 105 3.83 -10.15 1.17
CA ILE A 105 2.54 -9.47 1.20
C ILE A 105 2.01 -9.45 2.63
N TYR A 106 1.65 -8.25 3.10
CA TYR A 106 1.15 -8.02 4.44
C TYR A 106 -0.17 -7.23 4.41
N ALA A 107 -0.95 -7.38 5.48
CA ALA A 107 -2.20 -6.67 5.71
C ALA A 107 -2.04 -5.64 6.84
N ASN A 108 -2.71 -4.50 6.74
CA ASN A 108 -2.83 -3.52 7.82
C ASN A 108 -4.29 -3.07 7.95
N PRO A 109 -5.17 -3.91 8.56
CA PRO A 109 -6.60 -3.62 8.65
C PRO A 109 -6.90 -2.30 9.35
N SER A 110 -6.13 -1.97 10.39
CA SER A 110 -6.26 -0.72 11.16
C SER A 110 -5.84 0.52 10.38
N ARG A 111 -5.11 0.36 9.27
CA ARG A 111 -4.47 1.44 8.48
C ARG A 111 -3.53 2.31 9.30
N SER A 112 -3.08 1.84 10.45
CA SER A 112 -2.20 2.58 11.35
C SER A 112 -0.91 3.04 10.64
N VAL A 113 -0.28 2.15 9.87
CA VAL A 113 0.96 2.44 9.13
C VAL A 113 0.71 3.46 8.02
N TYR A 114 -0.43 3.32 7.31
CA TYR A 114 -0.84 4.28 6.29
C TYR A 114 -0.95 5.68 6.87
N TYR A 115 -1.69 5.84 7.98
CA TYR A 115 -1.90 7.14 8.60
C TYR A 115 -0.62 7.71 9.21
N ALA A 116 0.22 6.87 9.83
CA ALA A 116 1.51 7.31 10.37
C ALA A 116 2.40 7.88 9.27
N LEU A 117 2.39 7.28 8.07
CA LEU A 117 3.15 7.75 6.91
C LEU A 117 2.44 8.87 6.12
N GLY A 118 1.36 9.45 6.64
CA GLY A 118 0.62 10.54 5.99
C GLY A 118 -0.23 10.13 4.78
N MET A 119 -0.50 8.83 4.61
CA MET A 119 -1.33 8.30 3.52
C MET A 119 -2.81 8.26 3.97
N ASP A 120 -3.48 9.41 3.96
CA ASP A 120 -4.90 9.51 4.30
C ASP A 120 -5.83 9.42 3.07
N ALA A 121 -7.13 9.24 3.33
CA ALA A 121 -8.16 9.15 2.29
C ALA A 121 -8.34 10.46 1.49
N GLY A 122 -7.92 11.61 2.01
CA GLY A 122 -7.93 12.88 1.29
C GLY A 122 -6.87 12.92 0.19
N ASN A 123 -5.71 12.31 0.46
CA ASN A 123 -4.56 12.31 -0.45
C ASN A 123 -4.73 11.40 -1.69
N THR A 124 -5.73 10.51 -1.70
CA THR A 124 -6.00 9.57 -2.80
C THR A 124 -7.28 9.85 -3.58
N LEU A 125 -8.26 10.55 -3.00
CA LEU A 125 -9.59 10.75 -3.60
C LEU A 125 -9.75 12.08 -4.32
N THR A 126 -8.87 13.05 -4.05
CA THR A 126 -9.00 14.39 -4.63
C THR A 126 -7.67 14.88 -5.14
N THR A 127 -7.62 15.23 -6.43
CA THR A 127 -6.62 16.19 -6.91
C THR A 127 -6.97 17.53 -6.25
N PRO A 128 -6.06 18.17 -5.51
CA PRO A 128 -6.32 19.48 -4.95
C PRO A 128 -6.73 20.48 -6.04
N PRO A 129 -7.64 21.43 -5.77
CA PRO A 129 -8.02 22.44 -6.76
C PRO A 129 -6.77 23.14 -7.32
N GLY A 130 -6.61 23.12 -8.65
CA GLY A 130 -5.46 23.75 -9.33
C GLY A 130 -4.24 22.85 -9.55
N VAL A 131 -4.25 21.59 -9.11
CA VAL A 131 -3.20 20.62 -9.43
C VAL A 131 -3.63 19.80 -10.65
N GLU A 132 -2.74 19.61 -11.63
CA GLU A 132 -3.01 18.76 -12.79
C GLU A 132 -3.19 17.30 -12.34
N ARG A 133 -4.16 16.58 -12.93
CA ARG A 133 -4.33 15.16 -12.62
C ARG A 133 -3.08 14.39 -13.03
N ARG A 134 -2.63 13.47 -12.17
CA ARG A 134 -1.41 12.70 -12.36
C ARG A 134 -1.48 11.88 -13.65
N SER A 135 -0.45 11.98 -14.50
CA SER A 135 -0.39 11.41 -15.86
C SER A 135 -0.50 9.88 -15.92
N TYR A 136 -0.13 9.19 -14.85
CA TYR A 136 -0.21 7.73 -14.74
C TYR A 136 -1.63 7.20 -14.43
N MET A 137 -2.62 8.09 -14.29
CA MET A 137 -4.02 7.71 -14.13
C MET A 137 -4.70 7.77 -15.52
N PRO A 138 -4.69 6.68 -16.32
CA PRO A 138 -5.28 6.69 -17.65
C PRO A 138 -6.79 6.98 -17.57
N LYS A 139 -7.27 7.74 -18.56
CA LYS A 139 -8.68 8.13 -18.70
C LYS A 139 -9.55 6.92 -19.07
N ASN A 140 -10.06 6.21 -18.08
CA ASN A 140 -11.19 5.30 -18.28
C ASN A 140 -12.45 5.92 -17.65
N ASP A 141 -12.98 6.96 -18.30
CA ASP A 141 -14.11 7.77 -17.82
C ASP A 141 -15.37 6.93 -17.54
N PHE A 142 -15.53 5.77 -18.20
CA PHE A 142 -16.65 4.85 -17.99
C PHE A 142 -16.52 3.90 -16.78
N ILE A 143 -15.30 3.59 -16.32
CA ILE A 143 -15.09 2.65 -15.20
C ILE A 143 -15.18 3.37 -13.85
N ASN A 144 -14.77 4.64 -13.79
CA ASN A 144 -14.82 5.41 -12.55
C ASN A 144 -16.26 5.78 -12.16
N ALA A 145 -17.14 6.07 -13.13
CA ALA A 145 -18.53 6.48 -12.86
C ALA A 145 -19.38 5.38 -12.20
N THR A 146 -19.17 4.11 -12.55
CA THR A 146 -19.91 2.98 -11.95
C THR A 146 -19.32 2.55 -10.61
N SER A 147 -18.03 2.82 -10.37
CA SER A 147 -17.37 2.53 -9.09
C SER A 147 -17.82 3.47 -7.94
N SER A 148 -18.24 4.70 -8.25
CA SER A 148 -18.69 5.67 -7.24
C SER A 148 -19.98 5.26 -6.54
N ILE A 149 -20.88 4.57 -7.23
CA ILE A 149 -22.14 4.05 -6.64
C ILE A 149 -21.81 2.92 -5.66
N PHE A 150 -20.78 2.12 -5.94
CA PHE A 150 -20.32 1.05 -5.05
C PHE A 150 -19.56 1.59 -3.82
N VAL A 151 -18.80 2.69 -3.98
CA VAL A 151 -18.09 3.40 -2.89
C VAL A 151 -19.05 4.01 -1.87
N SER A 152 -20.26 4.43 -2.28
CA SER A 152 -21.30 4.87 -1.35
C SER A 152 -21.81 3.74 -0.44
N LEU A 153 -21.74 2.48 -0.89
CA LEU A 153 -22.26 1.33 -0.15
C LEU A 153 -21.24 0.73 0.84
N ILE A 154 -19.94 0.89 0.57
CA ILE A 154 -18.83 0.38 1.40
C ILE A 154 -18.51 1.33 2.58
N ARG A 155 -19.19 2.47 2.70
CA ARG A 155 -19.05 3.44 3.82
C ARG A 155 -19.52 2.94 5.20
N ARG A 156 -19.74 1.63 5.39
CA ARG A 156 -20.24 1.03 6.65
C ARG A 156 -19.42 -0.13 7.21
N CYS A 157 -18.16 -0.27 6.80
CA CYS A 157 -17.18 -1.07 7.56
C CYS A 157 -15.98 -0.19 7.91
#